data_AF-A0A5C5Y4B2-F1
#
_entry.id   AF-A0A5C5Y4B2-F1
#
_cell.length_a   1.000
_cell.length_b   1.000
_cell.length_c   1.000
_cell.angle_alpha   90.00
_cell.angle_beta   90.00
_cell.angle_gamma   90.00
#
_symmetry.space_group_name_H-M   'P 1'
#
loop_
_entity.id
_entity.type
_entity.pdbx_description
1 polymer ?
#
loop_
_entity_poly.entity_id
_entity_poly.type
_entity_poly.pdbx_seq_one_letter_code
_entity_poly.pdbx_strand_id
1 'polypeptide(L)'
;MHVAEQAAGQSVRRVLSEDILTIAEARAEIARVTGRRCRPDKATMTRWIQRGVGEGDAKVKLEAIRLGRQWFTSRQSITRFIEARSK
;
A
#
# COMPACT_ATOMS: atom_id res chain seq x y z
N MET A 1 22.83 19.20 33.90
CA MET A 1 22.25 17.88 33.57
C MET A 1 20.78 18.09 33.21
N HIS A 2 20.48 18.30 31.93
CA HIS A 2 19.11 18.44 31.39
C HIS A 2 18.95 17.38 30.29
N VAL A 3 18.50 16.18 30.65
CA VAL A 3 18.07 15.17 29.68
C VAL A 3 16.89 14.41 30.29
N ALA A 4 15.73 15.04 30.32
CA ALA A 4 14.48 14.41 30.77
C ALA A 4 13.27 14.93 29.98
N GLU A 5 13.42 15.16 28.67
CA GLU A 5 12.36 15.75 27.83
C GLU A 5 12.18 15.04 26.47
N GLN A 6 12.39 13.71 26.42
CA GLN A 6 12.27 12.98 25.14
C GLN A 6 11.33 11.76 25.15
N ALA A 7 10.47 11.59 26.16
CA ALA A 7 9.60 10.41 26.23
C ALA A 7 8.08 10.67 26.10
N ALA A 8 7.63 11.92 25.96
CA ALA A 8 6.18 12.24 25.91
C ALA A 8 5.63 12.52 24.49
N GLY A 9 6.49 12.57 23.46
CA GLY A 9 6.16 13.10 22.13
C GLY A 9 5.80 12.09 21.03
N GLN A 10 5.54 10.80 21.34
CA GLN A 10 5.34 9.78 20.29
C GLN A 10 4.04 8.97 20.36
N SER A 11 3.05 9.41 21.14
CA SER A 11 1.67 8.91 20.98
C SER A 11 0.81 9.89 20.19
N VAL A 12 1.35 10.38 19.06
CA VAL A 12 0.48 10.94 18.03
C VAL A 12 -0.36 9.77 17.51
N ARG A 13 -1.61 9.67 17.97
CA ARG A 13 -2.64 8.87 17.31
C ARG A 13 -2.65 9.32 15.85
N ARG A 14 -1.98 8.55 14.97
CA ARG A 14 -2.10 8.72 13.53
C ARG A 14 -3.54 8.35 13.18
N VAL A 15 -4.41 9.34 13.15
CA VAL A 15 -5.69 9.18 12.46
C VAL A 15 -5.30 8.89 11.01
N LEU A 16 -5.50 7.64 10.59
CA LEU A 16 -5.13 7.18 9.26
C LEU A 16 -6.14 7.74 8.26
N SER A 17 -5.94 8.99 7.86
CA SER A 17 -6.57 9.53 6.66
C SER A 17 -5.89 8.85 5.47
N GLU A 18 -6.55 7.84 4.90
CA GLU A 18 -6.06 7.15 3.70
C GLU A 18 -6.59 7.81 2.42
N ASP A 19 -5.70 8.01 1.46
CA ASP A 19 -6.05 8.53 0.13
C ASP A 19 -6.60 7.38 -0.72
N ILE A 20 -7.93 7.22 -0.74
CA ILE A 20 -8.60 6.12 -1.44
C ILE A 20 -8.45 6.27 -2.96
N LEU A 21 -8.09 5.16 -3.61
CA LEU A 21 -7.90 5.02 -5.03
C LEU A 21 -8.75 3.88 -5.58
N THR A 22 -9.36 4.09 -6.73
CA THR A 22 -9.84 3.02 -7.60
C THR A 22 -8.67 2.19 -8.13
N ILE A 23 -8.93 0.97 -8.62
CA ILE A 23 -7.87 0.18 -9.28
C ILE A 23 -7.27 0.88 -10.49
N ALA A 24 -8.03 1.69 -11.23
CA ALA A 24 -7.50 2.42 -12.37
C ALA A 24 -6.45 3.45 -11.94
N GLU A 25 -6.74 4.21 -10.88
CA GLU A 25 -5.82 5.20 -10.31
C GLU A 25 -4.63 4.52 -9.64
N ALA A 26 -4.86 3.45 -8.87
CA ALA A 26 -3.80 2.69 -8.21
C ALA A 26 -2.77 2.15 -9.20
N ARG A 27 -3.20 1.68 -10.39
CA ARG A 27 -2.30 1.23 -11.47
C ARG A 27 -1.42 2.37 -11.98
N ALA A 28 -1.99 3.57 -12.12
CA ALA A 28 -1.24 4.74 -12.54
C ALA A 28 -0.25 5.18 -11.45
N GLU A 29 -0.70 5.17 -10.19
CA GLU A 29 0.13 5.52 -9.04
C GLU A 29 1.32 4.58 -8.90
N ILE A 30 1.11 3.26 -9.00
CA ILE A 30 2.18 2.26 -8.95
C ILE A 30 3.23 2.50 -10.04
N ALA A 31 2.81 2.79 -11.29
CA ALA A 31 3.74 3.11 -12.36
C ALA A 31 4.55 4.37 -12.06
N ARG A 32 3.88 5.41 -11.53
CA ARG A 32 4.50 6.68 -11.16
C ARG A 32 5.55 6.49 -10.06
N VAL A 33 5.21 5.82 -8.95
CA VAL A 33 6.11 5.66 -7.81
C VAL A 33 7.26 4.69 -8.06
N THR A 34 7.06 3.68 -8.93
CA THR A 34 8.11 2.72 -9.29
C THR A 34 8.96 3.14 -10.49
N GLY A 35 8.65 4.28 -11.12
CA GLY A 35 9.32 4.74 -12.34
C GLY A 35 9.13 3.82 -13.56
N ARG A 36 8.16 2.89 -13.51
CA ARG A 36 7.93 1.93 -14.59
C ARG A 36 7.19 2.60 -15.74
N ARG A 37 7.68 2.37 -16.97
CA ARG A 37 7.04 2.84 -18.21
C ARG A 37 5.61 2.32 -18.39
N CYS A 38 5.35 1.10 -17.94
CA CYS A 38 4.06 0.44 -18.11
C CYS A 38 3.35 0.27 -16.76
N ARG A 39 2.05 0.59 -16.75
CA ARG A 39 1.15 0.34 -15.62
C ARG A 39 0.87 -1.16 -15.50
N PRO A 40 0.79 -1.74 -14.30
CA PRO A 40 0.33 -3.12 -14.13
C PRO A 40 -1.06 -3.29 -14.75
N ASP A 41 -1.39 -4.48 -15.24
CA ASP A 41 -2.74 -4.77 -15.74
C ASP A 41 -3.73 -4.98 -14.59
N LYS A 42 -5.04 -4.96 -14.89
CA LYS A 42 -6.08 -5.15 -13.85
C LYS A 42 -6.00 -6.56 -13.23
N ALA A 43 -5.60 -7.57 -14.01
CA ALA A 43 -5.49 -8.94 -13.52
C ALA A 43 -4.34 -9.09 -12.51
N THR A 44 -3.20 -8.44 -12.73
CA THR A 44 -2.09 -8.39 -11.77
C THR A 44 -2.50 -7.70 -10.48
N MET A 45 -3.20 -6.56 -10.56
CA MET A 45 -3.74 -5.89 -9.36
C MET A 45 -4.65 -6.83 -8.56
N THR A 46 -5.57 -7.51 -9.24
CA THR A 46 -6.49 -8.45 -8.61
C THR A 46 -5.75 -9.62 -7.97
N ARG A 47 -4.71 -10.14 -8.64
CA ARG A 47 -3.84 -11.19 -8.11
C ARG A 47 -3.12 -10.73 -6.84
N TRP A 48 -2.53 -9.54 -6.84
CA TRP A 48 -1.83 -8.98 -5.67
C TRP A 48 -2.77 -8.77 -4.49
N ILE A 49 -4.01 -8.35 -4.74
CA ILE A 49 -5.03 -8.19 -3.68
C ILE A 49 -5.43 -9.56 -3.10
N GLN A 50 -5.78 -10.52 -3.95
CA GLN A 50 -6.38 -11.77 -3.49
C GLN A 50 -5.33 -12.78 -3.01
N ARG A 51 -4.25 -12.93 -3.76
CA ARG A 51 -3.24 -13.99 -3.62
C ARG A 51 -1.90 -13.45 -3.12
N GLY A 52 -1.61 -12.18 -3.37
CA GLY A 52 -0.31 -11.59 -3.08
C GLY A 52 0.74 -11.88 -4.15
N VAL A 53 1.97 -11.45 -3.86
CA VAL A 53 3.18 -11.64 -4.66
C VAL A 53 4.31 -12.13 -3.76
N GLY A 54 5.14 -13.04 -4.26
CA GLY A 54 6.19 -13.72 -3.48
C GLY A 54 6.05 -15.24 -3.55
N GLU A 55 6.88 -15.94 -2.80
CA GLU A 55 6.99 -17.40 -2.79
C GLU A 55 6.57 -17.98 -1.42
N GLY A 56 5.97 -19.17 -1.43
CA GLY A 56 5.56 -19.88 -0.21
C GLY A 56 4.68 -19.02 0.72
N ASP A 57 5.09 -18.98 1.99
CA ASP A 57 4.40 -18.25 3.07
C ASP A 57 4.80 -16.76 3.13
N ALA A 58 5.84 -16.34 2.40
CA ALA A 58 6.32 -14.96 2.37
C ALA A 58 5.57 -14.07 1.36
N LYS A 59 4.29 -14.37 1.10
CA LYS A 59 3.49 -13.60 0.13
C LYS A 59 3.03 -12.27 0.72
N VAL A 60 3.40 -11.19 0.07
CA VAL A 60 2.93 -9.85 0.38
C VAL A 60 1.64 -9.57 -0.40
N LYS A 61 0.57 -9.16 0.27
CA LYS A 61 -0.70 -8.78 -0.36
C LYS A 61 -0.86 -7.28 -0.44
N LEU A 62 -1.49 -6.82 -1.52
CA LEU A 62 -1.94 -5.43 -1.62
C LEU A 62 -3.26 -5.30 -0.85
N GLU A 63 -3.25 -4.48 0.21
CA GLU A 63 -4.46 -4.18 0.98
C GLU A 63 -5.48 -3.46 0.10
N ALA A 64 -6.73 -3.94 0.12
CA ALA A 64 -7.82 -3.35 -0.63
C ALA A 64 -9.17 -3.77 -0.04
N ILE A 65 -10.19 -2.94 -0.23
CA ILE A 65 -11.58 -3.23 0.08
C ILE A 65 -12.38 -3.40 -1.21
N ARG A 66 -13.33 -4.34 -1.20
CA ARG A 66 -14.32 -4.47 -2.26
C ARG A 66 -15.62 -3.83 -1.82
N LEU A 67 -16.09 -2.84 -2.56
CA LEU A 67 -17.40 -2.22 -2.36
C LEU A 67 -18.23 -2.46 -3.62
N GLY A 68 -19.24 -3.31 -3.50
CA GLY A 68 -20.02 -3.82 -4.64
C GLY A 68 -19.15 -4.54 -5.67
N ARG A 69 -19.09 -4.00 -6.89
CA ARG A 69 -18.36 -4.58 -8.02
C ARG A 69 -16.94 -4.05 -8.18
N GLN A 70 -16.54 -3.09 -7.34
CA GLN A 70 -15.29 -2.37 -7.50
C GLN A 70 -14.35 -2.58 -6.32
N TRP A 71 -13.06 -2.67 -6.64
CA TRP A 71 -11.98 -2.69 -5.65
C TRP A 71 -11.44 -1.27 -5.46
N PHE A 72 -11.12 -0.97 -4.20
CA PHE A 72 -10.49 0.25 -3.76
C PHE A 72 -9.28 -0.09 -2.91
N THR A 73 -8.20 0.65 -3.06
CA THR A 73 -7.00 0.60 -2.24
C THR A 73 -6.70 2.02 -1.77
N SER A 74 -5.61 2.25 -1.06
CA SER A 74 -5.10 3.59 -0.84
C SER A 74 -3.68 3.78 -1.36
N ARG A 75 -3.25 5.04 -1.48
CA ARG A 75 -1.85 5.39 -1.73
C ARG A 75 -0.93 4.82 -0.65
N GLN A 76 -1.37 4.88 0.61
CA GLN A 76 -0.61 4.40 1.76
C GLN A 76 -0.43 2.87 1.72
N SER A 77 -1.47 2.11 1.38
CA SER A 77 -1.38 0.66 1.15
C SER A 77 -0.42 0.31 0.01
N ILE A 78 -0.38 1.10 -1.07
CA ILE A 78 0.58 0.90 -2.17
C ILE A 78 2.02 1.06 -1.67
N THR A 79 2.30 2.11 -0.90
CA THR A 79 3.64 2.33 -0.32
C THR A 79 4.05 1.15 0.57
N ARG A 80 3.19 0.74 1.51
CA ARG A 80 3.44 -0.42 2.39
C ARG A 80 3.70 -1.70 1.59
N PHE A 81 2.92 -1.93 0.53
CA PHE A 81 3.06 -3.08 -0.35
C PHE A 81 4.41 -3.10 -1.07
N ILE A 82 4.83 -1.96 -1.63
CA ILE A 82 6.11 -1.82 -2.33
C ILE A 82 7.28 -2.01 -1.36
N GLU A 83 7.24 -1.36 -0.19
CA GLU A 83 8.26 -1.50 0.84
C GLU A 83 8.40 -2.95 1.31
N ALA A 84 7.28 -3.62 1.60
CA ALA A 84 7.29 -5.02 2.02
C ALA A 84 7.83 -5.96 0.94
N ARG A 85 7.64 -5.65 -0.35
CA ARG A 85 8.15 -6.47 -1.46
C ARG A 85 9.62 -6.20 -1.82
N SER A 86 10.15 -5.05 -1.42
CA SER A 86 11.52 -4.61 -1.77
C SER A 86 12.56 -5.01 -0.73
N LYS A 87 12.13 -5.64 0.36
CA LYS A 87 12.96 -6.36 1.32
C LYS A 87 13.22 -7.78 0.82
#